data_AF-A0A9P7D219-F1
#
_entry.id   AF-A0A9P7D219-F1
#
_cell.length_a   1.000
_cell.length_b   1.000
_cell.length_c   1.000
_cell.angle_alpha   90.00
_cell.angle_beta   90.00
_cell.angle_gamma   90.00
#
_symmetry.space_group_name_H-M   'P 1'
#
loop_
_entity.id
_entity.type
_entity.pdbx_description
1 polymer ?
#
loop_
_entity_poly.entity_id
_entity_poly.type
_entity_poly.pdbx_seq_one_letter_code
_entity_poly.pdbx_strand_id
1 'polypeptide(L)' 'MVNYSNYETAIVETYGIRLVGWPQGVTFISPSNISTMGDIHKLWDVLKAQTCYWFALSPVEVKAHTAELDAL' A
#
# COMPACT_ATOMS: atom_id res chain seq x y z
N MET A 1 0.80 5.26 -15.15
CA MET A 1 0.82 3.83 -14.79
C MET A 1 1.48 3.74 -13.42
N VAL A 2 0.78 3.24 -12.41
CA VAL A 2 1.28 3.23 -11.03
C VAL A 2 2.39 2.20 -10.90
N ASN A 3 3.55 2.61 -10.42
CA ASN A 3 4.67 1.71 -10.14
C ASN A 3 4.51 1.13 -8.74
N TYR A 4 3.91 -0.06 -8.65
CA TYR A 4 3.69 -0.77 -7.38
C TYR A 4 5.01 -1.22 -6.71
N SER A 5 6.12 -1.29 -7.46
CA SER A 5 7.44 -1.62 -6.93
C SER A 5 8.04 -0.49 -6.10
N ASN A 6 7.68 0.77 -6.42
CA ASN A 6 8.08 1.97 -5.68
C ASN A 6 6.87 2.51 -4.92
N TYR A 7 6.17 1.64 -4.19
CA TYR A 7 4.94 1.97 -3.46
C TYR A 7 5.09 3.26 -2.62
N GLU A 8 6.18 3.35 -1.86
CA GLU A 8 6.43 4.46 -0.95
C GLU A 8 6.53 5.81 -1.70
N THR A 9 7.39 5.91 -2.71
CA THR A 9 7.60 7.14 -3.48
C THR A 9 6.44 7.45 -4.45
N ALA A 10 5.96 6.43 -5.17
CA ALA A 10 5.00 6.61 -6.26
C ALA A 10 3.56 6.72 -5.78
N ILE A 11 3.23 6.20 -4.59
CA ILE A 11 1.88 6.24 -4.04
C ILE A 11 1.81 7.16 -2.82
N VAL A 12 2.69 6.98 -1.84
CA VAL A 12 2.60 7.73 -0.58
C VAL A 12 3.04 9.18 -0.76
N GLU A 13 4.18 9.44 -1.41
CA GLU A 13 4.64 10.82 -1.61
C GLU A 13 3.88 11.55 -2.72
N THR A 14 3.60 10.86 -3.83
CA THR A 14 2.98 11.48 -5.01
C THR A 14 1.49 11.79 -4.80
N TYR A 15 0.76 10.88 -4.12
CA TYR A 15 -0.69 11.02 -3.96
C TYR A 15 -1.10 11.30 -2.51
N GLY A 16 -0.17 11.26 -1.56
CA GLY A 16 -0.49 11.47 -0.15
C GLY A 16 -1.44 10.41 0.39
N ILE A 17 -1.43 9.19 -0.15
CA ILE A 17 -2.29 8.10 0.32
C ILE A 17 -1.44 6.92 0.77
N ARG A 18 -1.82 6.34 1.90
CA ARG A 18 -1.20 5.15 2.47
C ARG A 18 -2.22 4.02 2.52
N LEU A 19 -1.76 2.81 2.30
CA LEU A 19 -2.54 1.59 2.42
C LEU A 19 -2.27 1.02 3.79
N VAL A 20 -3.34 0.89 4.56
CA VAL A 20 -3.29 0.37 5.93
C VAL A 20 -3.83 -1.04 5.90
N GLY A 21 -3.20 -1.94 6.66
CA GLY A 21 -3.69 -3.29 6.90
C GLY A 21 -3.61 -4.23 5.69
N TRP A 22 -2.62 -4.04 4.83
CA TRP A 22 -2.29 -5.01 3.79
C TRP A 22 -2.00 -6.40 4.40
N PRO A 23 -2.49 -7.50 3.83
CA PRO A 23 -2.38 -8.82 4.45
C PRO A 23 -0.93 -9.30 4.47
N GLN A 24 -0.51 -9.82 5.63
CA GLN A 24 0.84 -10.33 5.82
C GLN A 24 1.12 -11.53 4.90
N GLY A 25 2.30 -11.53 4.27
CA GLY A 25 2.74 -12.60 3.38
C GLY A 25 2.15 -12.55 1.98
N VAL A 26 1.36 -11.52 1.64
CA VAL A 26 0.97 -11.22 0.26
C VAL A 26 1.90 -10.11 -0.26
N THR A 27 2.65 -10.40 -1.32
CA THR A 27 3.51 -9.38 -1.94
C THR A 27 2.66 -8.24 -2.47
N PHE A 28 3.03 -7.00 -2.11
CA PHE A 28 2.35 -5.82 -2.65
C PHE A 28 2.76 -5.61 -4.11
N ILE A 29 1.94 -6.11 -5.04
CA ILE A 29 2.15 -6.04 -6.48
C ILE A 29 0.89 -5.55 -7.18
N SER A 30 1.02 -5.24 -8.47
CA SER A 30 -0.14 -4.96 -9.32
C SER A 30 -1.19 -6.07 -9.18
N PRO A 31 -2.48 -5.74 -8.97
CA PRO A 31 -3.55 -6.73 -8.83
C PRO A 31 -3.59 -7.74 -9.99
N SER A 32 -3.25 -7.31 -11.22
CA SER A 32 -3.17 -8.19 -12.39
C SER A 32 -2.08 -9.25 -12.32
N ASN A 33 -1.09 -9.08 -11.43
CA ASN A 33 0.02 -10.01 -11.23
C ASN A 33 -0.18 -10.96 -10.04
N ILE A 34 -1.28 -10.81 -9.27
CA ILE A 34 -1.62 -11.73 -8.20
C ILE A 34 -2.16 -13.01 -8.84
N SER A 35 -1.33 -14.05 -8.89
CA SER A 35 -1.62 -15.30 -9.61
C SER A 35 -2.10 -16.43 -8.69
N THR A 36 -1.94 -16.29 -7.39
CA THR A 36 -2.26 -17.31 -6.40
C THR A 36 -3.63 -17.08 -5.77
N MET A 37 -4.50 -18.10 -5.84
CA MET A 37 -5.84 -18.03 -5.24
C MET A 37 -5.79 -17.81 -3.72
N GLY A 38 -4.77 -18.34 -3.04
CA GLY A 38 -4.56 -18.10 -1.61
C GLY A 38 -4.28 -16.64 -1.28
N ASP A 39 -3.55 -15.93 -2.13
CA ASP A 39 -3.25 -14.50 -1.93
C ASP A 39 -4.48 -13.64 -2.23
N ILE A 40 -5.26 -14.02 -3.25
CA ILE A 40 -6.55 -13.40 -3.56
C ILE A 40 -7.52 -13.55 -2.38
N HIS A 41 -7.63 -14.75 -1.79
CA HIS A 41 -8.52 -14.96 -0.64
C HIS A 41 -8.07 -14.14 0.58
N LYS A 42 -6.78 -14.13 0.92
CA LYS A 42 -6.27 -13.30 2.02
C LYS A 42 -6.58 -11.82 1.81
N LEU A 43 -6.37 -11.32 0.59
CA LEU A 43 -6.68 -9.95 0.22
C LEU A 43 -8.19 -9.67 0.31
N TRP A 44 -9.01 -10.60 -0.18
CA TRP A 44 -10.46 -10.50 -0.07
C TRP A 44 -10.92 -10.43 1.38
N ASP A 45 -10.39 -11.28 2.25
CA ASP A 45 -10.79 -11.35 3.66
C ASP A 45 -10.53 -10.03 4.39
N VAL A 46 -9.35 -9.43 4.21
CA VAL A 46 -9.02 -8.16 4.87
C VAL A 46 -9.79 -6.97 4.28
N LEU A 47 -10.10 -7.00 2.98
CA LEU A 47 -10.96 -5.99 2.35
C LEU A 47 -12.40 -6.11 2.84
N LYS A 48 -12.92 -7.33 2.93
CA LYS A 48 -14.27 -7.63 3.44
C LYS A 48 -14.41 -7.29 4.91
N ALA A 49 -13.37 -7.54 5.71
CA ALA A 49 -13.31 -7.15 7.11
C ALA A 49 -13.10 -5.63 7.31
N GLN A 50 -12.93 -4.87 6.22
CA GLN A 50 -12.57 -3.44 6.23
C GLN A 50 -11.30 -3.13 7.04
N THR A 51 -10.43 -4.12 7.21
CA THR A 51 -9.14 -3.95 7.89
C THR A 51 -8.05 -3.53 6.91
N CYS A 52 -8.28 -3.66 5.61
CA CYS A 52 -7.43 -3.13 4.55
C CYS A 52 -8.13 -1.96 3.85
N TYR A 53 -7.55 -0.76 3.93
CA TYR A 53 -8.14 0.45 3.32
C TYR A 53 -7.09 1.50 2.98
N TRP A 54 -7.45 2.37 2.04
CA TRP A 54 -6.68 3.56 1.71
C TRP A 54 -6.97 4.66 2.72
N PHE A 55 -5.91 5.23 3.28
CA PHE A 55 -5.94 6.33 4.22
C PHE A 55 -5.24 7.54 3.58
N ALA A 56 -5.94 8.68 3.56
CA ALA A 56 -5.35 9.93 3.09
C ALA A 56 -4.45 10.50 4.19
N LEU A 57 -3.18 10.69 3.87
CA LEU A 57 -2.22 11.35 4.74
C LEU A 57 -2.39 12.87 4.65
N SER A 58 -2.23 13.54 5.79
CA SER A 58 -2.07 14.98 5.84
C SER A 58 -0.70 15.39 5.26
N PRO A 59 -0.53 16.66 4.82
CA PRO A 59 0.76 17.14 4.31
C PRO A 59 1.92 16.99 5.31
N VAL A 60 1.62 17.01 6.61
CA VAL A 60 2.62 16.81 7.67
C VAL A 60 3.07 15.36 7.71
N GLU A 61 2.14 14.42 7.59
CA GLU A 61 2.43 12.98 7.56
C GLU A 61 3.17 12.58 6.28
N VAL A 62 2.81 13.15 5.12
CA VAL A 62 3.56 12.95 3.87
C VAL A 62 5.00 13.42 4.03
N LYS A 63 5.21 14.62 4.61
CA LYS A 63 6.56 15.17 4.83
C LYS A 63 7.37 14.34 5.82
N ALA A 64 6.74 13.84 6.89
CA ALA A 64 7.39 12.91 7.83
C ALA A 64 7.80 11.62 7.13
N HIS A 65 6.92 11.07 6.28
CA HIS A 65 7.17 9.85 5.53
C HIS A 65 8.33 10.00 4.52
N THR A 66 8.39 11.12 3.80
CA THR A 66 9.54 11.45 2.94
C THR A 66 10.84 11.58 3.73
N ALA A 67 10.81 12.20 4.91
CA ALA A 67 11.99 12.33 5.76
C ALA A 67 12.48 10.96 6.31
N GLU A 68 11.57 10.03 6.59
CA GLU A 68 11.92 8.65 6.97
C GLU A 68 12.54 7.87 5.81
N LEU A 69 12.06 8.09 4.57
CA LEU A 69 12.64 7.47 3.37
C LEU A 69 14.03 8.01 3.03
N ASP A 70 14.27 9.31 3.17
CA ASP A 70 15.58 9.94 2.93
C ASP A 70 16.65 9.54 3.97
N ALA A 71 16.24 9.01 5.12
CA ALA A 71 17.11 8.58 6.20
C ALA A 71 17.54 7.09 6.10
N LEU A 72 17.02 6.34 5.12
CA LEU A 72 17.34 4.93 4.83
C LEU A 72 18.41 4.81 3.73
#